data_AF-A0A969I6H5-F1
#
_entry.id   AF-A0A969I6H5-F1
#
_cell.length_a   1.000
_cell.length_b   1.000
_cell.length_c   1.000
_cell.angle_alpha   90.00
_cell.angle_beta   90.00
_cell.angle_gamma   90.00
#
_symmetry.space_group_name_H-M   'P 1'
#
loop_
_entity.id
_entity.type
_entity.pdbx_description
1 polymer ?
#
loop_
_entity_poly.entity_id
_entity_poly.type
_entity_poly.pdbx_seq_one_letter_code
_entity_poly.pdbx_strand_id
1 'polypeptide(L)'
;MNSSELLSEAEKAMFPIFSGIDARVKQNLQKVLGACRDHRLGAHHFATTSGYGHDDLGRDTFERIFAQVMGAEAAIARTQFVSGTHAIACALFGVLRPGDELLAIAGHPYDTLEEVIGLR
;
A
#
# COMPACT_ATOMS: atom_id res chain seq x y z
N MET A 1 12.79 28.92 -29.19
CA MET A 1 12.73 27.50 -28.85
C MET A 1 11.31 27.02 -29.04
N ASN A 2 11.07 26.06 -29.93
CA ASN A 2 9.75 25.45 -30.11
C ASN A 2 9.51 24.43 -28.97
N SER A 3 8.26 24.14 -28.61
CA SER A 3 7.88 23.19 -27.56
C SER A 3 8.58 21.83 -27.69
N SER A 4 8.87 21.37 -28.91
CA SER A 4 9.60 20.12 -29.13
C SER A 4 11.06 20.15 -28.67
N GLU A 5 11.74 21.30 -28.80
CA GLU A 5 13.13 21.47 -28.36
C GLU A 5 13.18 21.51 -26.83
N LEU A 6 12.25 22.23 -26.21
CA LEU A 6 12.05 22.27 -24.76
C LEU A 6 11.83 20.87 -24.16
N LEU A 7 10.99 20.05 -24.81
CA LEU A 7 10.74 18.67 -24.37
C LEU A 7 11.99 17.81 -24.47
N SER A 8 12.73 17.88 -25.59
CA SER A 8 13.96 17.09 -25.76
C SER A 8 15.04 17.45 -24.74
N GLU A 9 15.19 18.73 -24.42
CA GLU A 9 16.12 19.17 -23.37
C GLU A 9 15.68 18.70 -21.98
N ALA A 10 14.39 18.81 -21.66
CA ALA A 10 13.85 18.32 -20.39
C ALA A 10 14.02 16.79 -20.24
N GLU A 11 13.73 16.01 -21.28
CA GLU A 11 13.94 14.56 -21.29
C GLU A 11 15.39 14.18 -21.03
N LYS A 12 16.34 14.84 -21.71
CA LYS A 12 17.78 14.62 -21.50
C LYS A 12 18.19 14.95 -20.06
N ALA A 13 17.68 16.06 -19.51
CA ALA A 13 17.96 16.45 -18.13
C ALA A 13 17.38 15.46 -17.10
N MET A 14 16.22 14.86 -17.38
CA MET A 14 15.55 13.90 -16.50
C MET A 14 16.03 12.47 -16.65
N PHE A 15 16.77 12.14 -17.72
CA PHE A 15 17.25 10.78 -17.99
C PHE A 15 17.94 10.10 -16.80
N PRO A 16 18.86 10.74 -16.03
CA PRO A 16 19.47 10.12 -14.87
C PRO A 16 18.46 9.78 -13.75
N ILE A 17 17.42 10.62 -13.59
CA ILE A 17 16.36 10.39 -12.60
C ILE A 17 15.51 9.19 -13.00
N PHE A 18 15.09 9.13 -14.27
CA PHE A 18 14.30 8.01 -14.79
C PHE A 18 15.08 6.70 -14.70
N SER A 19 16.35 6.69 -15.09
CA SER A 19 17.21 5.51 -14.94
C SER A 19 17.31 5.04 -13.49
N GLY A 20 17.41 5.97 -12.53
CA GLY A 20 17.39 5.65 -11.10
C GLY A 20 16.05 5.09 -10.61
N ILE A 21 14.93 5.58 -11.14
CA ILE A 21 13.60 5.05 -10.86
C ILE A 21 13.48 3.62 -11.42
N ASP A 22 13.89 3.37 -12.66
CA ASP A 22 13.83 2.07 -13.31
C ASP A 22 14.61 1.00 -12.53
N ALA A 23 15.79 1.35 -12.02
CA ALA A 23 16.58 0.46 -11.18
C ALA A 23 15.83 0.06 -9.89
N ARG A 24 15.17 1.01 -9.23
CA ARG A 24 14.35 0.75 -8.03
C ARG A 24 13.11 -0.07 -8.36
N VAL A 25 12.43 0.23 -9.47
CA VAL A 25 11.27 -0.53 -9.94
C VAL A 25 11.65 -1.99 -10.18
N LYS A 26 12.80 -2.25 -10.83
CA LYS A 26 13.30 -3.61 -11.05
C LYS A 26 13.52 -4.37 -9.74
N GLN A 27 14.13 -3.73 -8.75
CA GLN A 27 14.36 -4.33 -7.42
C GLN A 27 13.02 -4.64 -6.70
N ASN A 28 12.09 -3.69 -6.71
CA ASN A 28 10.78 -3.87 -6.07
C ASN A 28 9.96 -4.95 -6.77
N LEU A 29 10.01 -5.02 -8.11
CA LEU A 29 9.34 -6.07 -8.87
C LEU A 29 9.91 -7.45 -8.51
N GLN A 30 11.23 -7.59 -8.38
CA GLN A 30 11.85 -8.84 -7.93
C GLN A 30 11.39 -9.23 -6.52
N LYS A 31 11.27 -8.27 -5.60
CA LYS A 31 10.75 -8.49 -4.24
C LYS A 31 9.31 -9.01 -4.26
N VAL A 32 8.41 -8.36 -5.01
CA VAL A 32 7.00 -8.78 -5.13
C VAL A 32 6.89 -10.16 -5.77
N LEU A 33 7.60 -10.40 -6.87
CA LEU A 33 7.62 -11.71 -7.53
C LEU A 33 8.21 -12.81 -6.63
N GLY A 34 9.20 -12.47 -5.80
CA GLY A 34 9.75 -13.35 -4.76
C GLY A 34 8.67 -13.78 -3.79
N ALA A 35 7.98 -12.82 -3.15
CA ALA A 35 6.91 -13.10 -2.20
C ALA A 35 5.77 -13.94 -2.81
N CYS A 36 5.37 -13.66 -4.06
CA CYS A 36 4.39 -14.48 -4.76
C CYS A 36 4.86 -15.94 -4.94
N ARG A 37 6.15 -16.18 -5.21
CA ARG A 37 6.72 -17.53 -5.33
C ARG A 37 6.82 -18.23 -3.98
N ASP A 38 7.28 -17.54 -2.95
CA ASP A 38 7.44 -18.09 -1.59
C ASP A 38 6.12 -18.59 -1.03
N HIS A 39 5.04 -17.84 -1.29
CA HIS A 39 3.67 -18.21 -0.92
C HIS A 39 2.94 -19.05 -1.97
N ARG A 40 3.62 -19.52 -3.01
CA ARG A 40 3.10 -20.43 -4.05
C ARG A 40 1.79 -19.92 -4.68
N LEU A 41 1.72 -18.62 -4.96
CA LEU A 41 0.56 -18.01 -5.60
C LEU A 41 0.27 -18.72 -6.93
N GLY A 42 -0.99 -19.02 -7.18
CA GLY A 42 -1.43 -19.79 -8.35
C GLY A 42 -2.92 -19.60 -8.62
N ALA A 43 -3.40 -20.11 -9.75
CA ALA A 43 -4.75 -19.84 -10.27
C ALA A 43 -5.89 -20.09 -9.24
N HIS A 44 -5.75 -21.10 -8.37
CA HIS A 44 -6.75 -21.44 -7.35
C HIS A 44 -6.93 -20.35 -6.28
N HIS A 45 -5.94 -19.48 -6.07
CA HIS A 45 -6.05 -18.33 -5.17
C HIS A 45 -6.94 -17.21 -5.72
N PHE A 46 -7.34 -17.27 -7.00
CA PHE A 46 -8.25 -16.31 -7.62
C PHE A 46 -9.69 -16.82 -7.68
N ALA A 47 -10.00 -17.91 -6.97
CA ALA A 47 -11.36 -18.42 -6.86
C ALA A 47 -12.24 -17.42 -6.07
N THR A 48 -13.47 -17.23 -6.53
CA THR A 48 -14.43 -16.36 -5.84
C THR A 48 -15.00 -17.07 -4.61
N THR A 49 -15.03 -16.38 -3.48
CA THR A 49 -15.81 -16.79 -2.30
C THR A 49 -17.09 -15.98 -2.18
N SER A 50 -18.15 -16.57 -1.64
CA SER A 50 -19.43 -15.90 -1.38
C SER A 50 -19.88 -16.11 0.07
N GLY A 51 -20.95 -15.40 0.47
CA GLY A 51 -21.47 -15.45 1.84
C GLY A 51 -20.46 -14.91 2.85
N TYR A 52 -20.23 -15.65 3.94
CA TYR A 52 -19.32 -15.24 5.00
C TYR A 52 -17.84 -15.22 4.60
N GLY A 53 -17.46 -15.96 3.55
CA GLY A 53 -16.07 -16.05 3.10
C GLY A 53 -15.14 -16.71 4.13
N HIS A 54 -15.61 -17.72 4.86
CA HIS A 54 -14.73 -18.54 5.69
C HIS A 54 -13.71 -19.31 4.84
N ASP A 55 -12.51 -19.49 5.38
CA ASP A 55 -11.43 -20.26 4.77
C ASP A 55 -11.09 -19.84 3.32
N ASP A 56 -11.18 -18.55 3.03
CA ASP A 56 -10.78 -17.98 1.75
C ASP A 56 -9.24 -18.00 1.61
N LEU A 57 -8.75 -19.05 0.98
CA LEU A 57 -7.33 -19.26 0.72
C LEU A 57 -6.71 -18.13 -0.11
N GLY A 58 -7.45 -17.58 -1.08
CA GLY A 58 -6.97 -16.52 -1.96
C GLY A 58 -6.65 -15.26 -1.18
N ARG A 59 -7.62 -14.88 -0.37
CA ARG A 59 -7.54 -13.78 0.57
C ARG A 59 -6.41 -13.94 1.59
N ASP A 60 -6.32 -15.10 2.23
CA ASP A 60 -5.33 -15.33 3.28
C ASP A 60 -3.91 -15.41 2.71
N THR A 61 -3.73 -15.98 1.51
CA THR A 61 -2.44 -15.96 0.80
C THR A 61 -2.04 -14.55 0.37
N PHE A 62 -2.99 -13.76 -0.14
CA PHE A 62 -2.72 -12.38 -0.54
C PHE A 62 -2.21 -11.53 0.62
N GLU A 63 -2.81 -11.67 1.80
CA GLU A 63 -2.34 -10.95 3.00
C GLU A 63 -0.95 -11.37 3.47
N ARG A 64 -0.62 -12.66 3.38
CA ARG A 64 0.75 -13.13 3.67
C ARG A 64 1.77 -12.53 2.68
N ILE A 65 1.45 -12.52 1.39
CA ILE A 65 2.29 -11.87 0.37
C ILE A 65 2.46 -10.39 0.69
N PHE A 66 1.37 -9.69 1.01
CA PHE A 66 1.40 -8.26 1.34
C PHE A 66 2.26 -7.99 2.59
N ALA A 67 2.10 -8.81 3.65
CA ALA A 67 2.91 -8.73 4.85
C ALA A 67 4.40 -8.92 4.55
N GLN A 68 4.77 -9.95 3.78
CA GLN A 68 6.16 -10.18 3.36
C GLN A 68 6.71 -9.02 2.53
N VAL A 69 5.94 -8.49 1.58
CA VAL A 69 6.36 -7.35 0.75
C VAL A 69 6.53 -6.09 1.60
N MET A 70 5.70 -5.87 2.60
CA MET A 70 5.80 -4.69 3.47
C MET A 70 6.80 -4.87 4.62
N GLY A 71 7.29 -6.10 4.86
CA GLY A 71 8.19 -6.41 5.97
C GLY A 71 7.50 -6.44 7.33
N ALA A 72 6.23 -6.82 7.35
CA ALA A 72 5.41 -6.95 8.56
C ALA A 72 5.13 -8.42 8.89
N GLU A 73 4.78 -8.70 10.15
CA GLU A 73 4.42 -10.04 10.60
C GLU A 73 3.05 -10.50 10.06
N ALA A 74 2.13 -9.55 9.88
CA ALA A 74 0.80 -9.75 9.35
C ALA A 74 0.35 -8.52 8.56
N ALA A 75 -0.68 -8.68 7.72
CA ALA A 75 -1.29 -7.59 6.99
C ALA A 75 -2.81 -7.78 6.91
N ILE A 76 -3.54 -6.67 6.82
CA ILE A 76 -4.95 -6.66 6.47
C ILE A 76 -5.11 -5.93 5.13
N ALA A 77 -5.41 -6.66 4.06
CA ALA A 77 -5.55 -6.12 2.71
C ALA A 77 -6.89 -6.57 2.11
N ARG A 78 -7.85 -5.65 2.10
CA ARG A 78 -9.29 -5.97 2.07
C ARG A 78 -10.06 -4.97 1.21
N THR A 79 -11.02 -5.48 0.43
CA THR A 79 -11.97 -4.64 -0.32
C THR A 79 -13.02 -3.98 0.58
N GLN A 80 -13.13 -4.45 1.83
CA GLN A 80 -13.99 -3.87 2.88
C GLN A 80 -13.53 -2.46 3.29
N PHE A 81 -12.27 -2.10 3.02
CA PHE A 81 -11.82 -0.71 3.16
C PHE A 81 -12.26 0.11 1.95
N VAL A 82 -13.16 1.06 2.19
CA VAL A 82 -13.64 1.99 1.15
C VAL A 82 -12.60 3.03 0.72
N SER A 83 -11.56 3.28 1.52
CA SER A 83 -10.51 4.27 1.24
C SER A 83 -9.26 4.08 2.10
N GLY A 84 -8.19 4.82 1.78
CA GLY A 84 -7.00 4.92 2.63
C GLY A 84 -7.29 5.55 4.00
N THR A 85 -8.13 6.58 4.06
CA THR A 85 -8.56 7.19 5.33
C THR A 85 -9.30 6.19 6.22
N HIS A 86 -10.15 5.32 5.65
CA HIS A 86 -10.79 4.25 6.42
C HIS A 86 -9.75 3.24 6.97
N ALA A 87 -8.73 2.86 6.20
CA ALA A 87 -7.68 1.97 6.70
C ALA A 87 -6.89 2.58 7.88
N ILE A 88 -6.54 3.86 7.80
CA ILE A 88 -5.85 4.58 8.89
C ILE A 88 -6.77 4.70 10.12
N ALA A 89 -8.03 5.10 9.94
CA ALA A 89 -9.01 5.17 11.01
C ALA A 89 -9.17 3.82 11.72
N CYS A 90 -9.32 2.73 10.96
CA CYS A 90 -9.43 1.39 11.51
C CYS A 90 -8.20 1.01 12.33
N ALA A 91 -6.99 1.35 11.88
CA ALA A 91 -5.77 1.13 12.65
C ALA A 91 -5.77 1.91 13.97
N LEU A 92 -6.11 3.21 13.93
CA LEU A 92 -6.15 4.08 15.11
C LEU A 92 -7.18 3.58 16.15
N PHE A 93 -8.43 3.37 15.74
CA PHE A 93 -9.49 2.89 16.63
C PHE A 93 -9.27 1.44 17.08
N GLY A 94 -8.54 0.64 16.29
CA GLY A 94 -8.18 -0.73 16.65
C GLY A 94 -7.18 -0.78 17.81
N VAL A 95 -6.24 0.16 17.88
CA VAL A 95 -5.16 0.16 18.89
C VAL A 95 -5.41 1.09 20.08
N LEU A 96 -5.97 2.29 19.87
CA LEU A 96 -6.19 3.27 20.92
C LEU A 96 -7.34 2.87 21.85
N ARG A 97 -7.21 3.19 23.14
CA ARG A 97 -8.21 2.98 24.18
C ARG A 97 -8.53 4.28 24.92
N PRO A 98 -9.67 4.36 25.64
CA PRO A 98 -9.98 5.54 26.45
C PRO A 98 -8.85 5.86 27.44
N GLY A 99 -8.32 7.08 27.34
CA GLY A 99 -7.17 7.55 28.14
C GLY A 99 -5.84 7.54 27.39
N ASP A 100 -5.74 6.90 26.23
CA ASP A 100 -4.55 6.97 25.38
C ASP A 100 -4.47 8.32 24.63
N GLU A 101 -3.25 8.71 24.27
CA GLU A 101 -2.97 9.92 23.48
C GLU A 101 -2.34 9.56 22.12
N LEU A 102 -2.76 10.26 21.06
CA LEU A 102 -2.17 10.18 19.73
C LEU A 102 -1.22 11.36 19.51
N LEU A 103 0.05 11.10 19.21
CA LEU A 103 1.04 12.14 18.87
C LEU A 103 1.41 12.10 17.38
N ALA A 104 1.05 13.15 16.64
CA ALA A 104 1.49 13.36 15.27
C ALA A 104 2.84 14.11 15.24
N ILE A 105 3.90 13.43 14.79
CA ILE A 105 5.29 13.99 14.80
C ILE A 105 5.68 14.73 13.51
N ALA A 106 4.89 14.60 12.44
CA ALA A 106 5.19 15.14 11.12
C ALA A 106 4.40 16.43 10.80
N GLY A 107 3.90 17.11 11.83
CA GLY A 107 3.00 18.26 11.70
C GLY A 107 1.53 17.86 11.66
N HIS A 108 0.68 18.76 11.16
CA HIS A 108 -0.75 18.51 11.06
C HIS A 108 -1.05 17.34 10.11
N PRO A 109 -1.95 16.41 10.49
CA PRO A 109 -2.41 15.37 9.58
C PRO A 109 -3.16 15.99 8.40
N TYR A 110 -3.31 15.21 7.31
CA TYR A 110 -4.09 15.64 6.15
C TYR A 110 -5.58 15.78 6.50
N ASP A 111 -6.25 16.69 5.82
CA ASP A 111 -7.61 17.18 6.11
C ASP A 111 -8.65 16.11 6.47
N THR A 112 -8.79 15.03 5.70
CA THR A 112 -9.83 14.01 5.96
C THR A 112 -9.56 13.21 7.23
N LEU A 113 -8.34 13.23 7.77
CA LEU A 113 -8.02 12.57 9.04
C LEU A 113 -8.38 13.45 10.24
N GLU A 114 -8.55 14.77 10.07
CA GLU A 114 -8.93 15.68 11.16
C GLU A 114 -10.31 15.34 11.75
N GLU A 115 -11.30 15.02 10.91
CA GLU A 115 -12.63 14.56 11.33
C GLU A 115 -12.54 13.23 12.10
N VAL A 116 -11.67 12.32 11.66
CA VAL A 116 -11.48 11.00 12.28
C VAL A 116 -10.95 11.11 13.71
N ILE A 117 -10.05 12.06 13.95
CA ILE A 117 -9.41 12.27 15.26
C ILE A 117 -10.08 13.37 16.10
N GLY A 118 -11.21 13.93 15.63
CA GLY A 118 -12.02 14.87 16.38
C GLY A 118 -11.46 16.29 16.51
N LEU A 119 -10.68 16.76 15.52
CA LEU A 119 -10.21 18.15 15.46
C LEU A 119 -11.22 19.10 14.79
N ARG A 120 -12.21 18.56 14.06
CA ARG A 120 -13.26 19.29 13.35
C ARG A 120 -14.63 18.67 13.59
#